data_AF-A0A1W9MZF6-F1
#
_entry.id   AF-A0A1W9MZF6-F1
#
_cell.length_a   1.000
_cell.length_b   1.000
_cell.length_c   1.000
_cell.angle_alpha   90.00
_cell.angle_beta   90.00
_cell.angle_gamma   90.00
#
_symmetry.space_group_name_H-M   'P 1'
#
loop_
_entity.id
_entity.type
_entity.pdbx_description
1 polymer ?
#
loop_
_entity_poly.entity_id
_entity_poly.type
_entity_poly.pdbx_seq_one_letter_code
_entity_poly.pdbx_strand_id
1 'polypeptide(L)'
;IDGKLMGGTKSEKKYSFDFDLLNRAVQQIADEDEKRAKEVNAFYYDYEKSVENVAKTVKKGGYSCYVVGNRKVKGIVLPTDEITKFLFENQGFEHIETVIRNIPNKRMPSKNSPTNIAGKLDTTMNNEYIVVMRKC
;
A
#
# COMPACT_ATOMS: atom_id res chain seq x y z
N ILE A 1 -2.29 13.85 18.23
CA ILE A 1 -3.36 12.89 17.91
C ILE A 1 -2.82 11.78 17.02
N ASP A 2 -2.00 12.09 16.00
CA ASP A 2 -1.38 11.10 15.09
C ASP A 2 -0.69 9.91 15.78
N GLY A 3 0.11 10.13 16.83
CA GLY A 3 0.80 9.03 17.53
C GLY A 3 -0.08 8.09 18.37
N LYS A 4 -1.40 8.33 18.45
CA LYS A 4 -2.38 7.43 19.09
C LYS A 4 -3.15 6.55 18.08
N LEU A 5 -2.91 6.73 16.78
CA LEU A 5 -3.50 5.92 15.70
C LEU A 5 -2.52 4.83 15.27
N MET A 6 -2.87 4.04 14.25
CA MET A 6 -2.04 2.96 13.68
C MET A 6 -0.79 3.45 12.95
N GLY A 7 -0.27 4.65 13.23
CA GLY A 7 0.87 5.20 12.51
C GLY A 7 1.77 6.04 13.39
N GLY A 8 3.08 6.01 13.11
CA GLY A 8 3.97 7.08 13.57
C GLY A 8 5.14 6.68 14.45
N THR A 9 5.49 5.39 14.55
CA THR A 9 6.77 5.03 15.17
C THR A 9 7.85 4.94 14.11
N LYS A 10 8.74 5.95 14.06
CA LYS A 10 9.97 5.86 13.28
C LYS A 10 10.88 4.83 13.93
N SER A 11 10.81 3.60 13.44
CA SER A 11 11.74 2.54 13.81
C SER A 11 12.97 2.65 12.90
N GLU A 12 14.16 2.70 13.49
CA GLU A 12 15.44 2.68 12.75
C GLU A 12 15.75 1.30 12.14
N LYS A 13 14.93 0.28 12.40
CA LYS A 13 15.14 -1.05 11.84
C LYS A 13 14.82 -1.05 10.35
N LYS A 14 15.73 -1.59 9.54
CA LYS A 14 15.43 -1.99 8.17
C LYS A 14 14.38 -3.11 8.24
N TYR A 15 13.13 -2.79 7.88
CA TYR A 15 12.11 -3.79 7.66
C TYR A 15 12.28 -4.37 6.27
N SER A 16 12.36 -5.69 6.22
CA SER A 16 12.27 -6.51 5.03
C SER A 16 10.95 -7.25 5.13
N PHE A 17 10.11 -7.14 4.12
CA PHE A 17 8.88 -7.94 4.03
C PHE A 17 9.22 -9.25 3.32
N ASP A 18 8.50 -10.34 3.57
CA ASP A 18 8.63 -11.57 2.78
C ASP A 18 7.93 -11.43 1.41
N PHE A 19 8.06 -10.25 0.79
CA PHE A 19 7.39 -9.89 -0.45
C PHE A 19 8.33 -9.07 -1.35
N ASP A 20 8.94 -9.76 -2.31
CA ASP A 20 10.01 -9.22 -3.15
C ASP A 20 9.61 -8.00 -3.98
N LEU A 21 8.34 -7.91 -4.40
CA LEU A 21 7.88 -6.82 -5.25
C LEU A 21 7.88 -5.49 -4.47
N LEU A 22 7.46 -5.51 -3.21
CA LEU A 22 7.53 -4.34 -2.33
C LEU A 22 8.98 -4.00 -1.98
N ASN A 23 9.79 -5.01 -1.61
CA ASN A 23 11.20 -4.78 -1.27
C ASN A 23 11.97 -4.12 -2.42
N ARG A 24 11.75 -4.57 -3.66
CA ARG A 24 12.34 -3.96 -4.86
C ARG A 24 11.91 -2.51 -5.03
N ALA A 25 10.62 -2.22 -4.89
CA ALA A 25 10.11 -0.84 -5.00
C ALA A 25 10.69 0.07 -3.89
N VAL A 26 10.79 -0.43 -2.66
CA VAL A 26 11.39 0.30 -1.54
C VAL A 26 12.88 0.55 -1.78
N GLN A 27 13.62 -0.44 -2.31
CA GLN A 27 15.04 -0.28 -2.62
C GLN A 27 15.26 0.80 -3.69
N GLN A 28 14.45 0.81 -4.77
CA GLN A 28 14.51 1.86 -5.78
C GLN A 28 14.25 3.25 -5.18
N ILE A 29 13.32 3.37 -4.24
CA ILE A 29 13.07 4.62 -3.52
C ILE A 29 14.27 4.96 -2.62
N ALA A 30 14.91 3.98 -1.98
CA ALA A 30 16.05 4.20 -1.10
C ALA A 30 17.29 4.70 -1.84
N ASP A 31 17.49 4.25 -3.08
CA ASP A 31 18.57 4.70 -3.96
C ASP A 31 18.45 6.20 -4.31
N GLU A 32 17.22 6.74 -4.32
CA GLU A 32 16.95 8.17 -4.54
C GLU A 32 16.81 8.99 -3.24
N ASP A 33 16.14 8.43 -2.23
CA ASP A 33 15.77 9.10 -0.99
C ASP A 33 15.58 8.09 0.15
N GLU A 34 16.67 7.78 0.86
CA GLU A 34 16.68 6.83 1.98
C GLU A 34 15.67 7.20 3.07
N LYS A 35 15.51 8.49 3.37
CA LYS A 35 14.54 8.97 4.37
C LYS A 35 13.12 8.63 3.94
N ARG A 36 12.78 8.84 2.67
CA ARG A 36 11.46 8.51 2.13
C ARG A 36 11.23 7.01 2.10
N ALA A 37 12.23 6.20 1.80
CA ALA A 37 12.13 4.74 1.88
C ALA A 37 11.81 4.26 3.31
N LYS A 38 12.42 4.86 4.34
CA LYS A 38 12.10 4.56 5.75
C LYS A 38 10.64 4.88 6.09
N GLU A 39 10.10 5.99 5.58
CA GLU A 39 8.69 6.34 5.76
C GLU A 39 7.75 5.34 5.08
N VAL A 40 8.10 4.86 3.88
CA VAL A 40 7.34 3.83 3.16
C VAL A 40 7.37 2.50 3.92
N ASN A 41 8.53 2.09 4.43
CA ASN A 41 8.66 0.88 5.24
C ASN A 41 7.84 0.95 6.52
N ALA A 42 7.89 2.08 7.24
CA ALA A 42 7.09 2.29 8.44
C ALA A 42 5.59 2.18 8.13
N PHE A 43 5.14 2.76 7.02
CA PHE A 43 3.75 2.63 6.57
C PHE A 43 3.33 1.19 6.34
N TYR A 44 4.13 0.39 5.60
CA TYR A 44 3.75 -0.99 5.31
C TYR A 44 3.83 -1.92 6.53
N TYR A 45 4.73 -1.63 7.47
CA TYR A 45 4.81 -2.35 8.74
C TYR A 45 3.57 -2.11 9.60
N ASP A 46 3.14 -0.85 9.70
CA ASP A 46 1.91 -0.49 10.40
C ASP A 46 0.66 -1.04 9.67
N TYR A 47 0.71 -1.10 8.33
CA TYR A 47 -0.34 -1.68 7.50
C TYR A 47 -0.49 -3.19 7.69
N GLU A 48 0.61 -3.94 7.74
CA GLU A 48 0.64 -5.37 8.07
C GLU A 48 -0.06 -5.64 9.40
N LYS A 49 0.33 -4.93 10.48
CA LYS A 49 -0.32 -5.04 11.78
C LYS A 49 -1.82 -4.74 11.72
N SER A 50 -2.21 -3.75 10.92
CA SER A 50 -3.62 -3.43 10.71
C SER A 50 -4.35 -4.59 10.06
N VAL A 51 -3.77 -5.23 9.04
CA VAL A 51 -4.33 -6.40 8.37
C VAL A 51 -4.44 -7.58 9.34
N GLU A 52 -3.42 -7.87 10.14
CA GLU A 52 -3.45 -8.92 11.16
C GLU A 52 -4.59 -8.71 12.18
N ASN A 53 -4.78 -7.47 12.65
CA ASN A 53 -5.84 -7.16 13.59
C ASN A 53 -7.23 -7.35 12.97
N VAL A 54 -7.42 -6.92 11.73
CA VAL A 54 -8.68 -7.15 11.00
C VAL A 54 -8.90 -8.64 10.78
N ALA A 55 -7.89 -9.37 10.30
CA ALA A 55 -7.93 -10.80 10.05
C ALA A 55 -8.39 -11.61 11.27
N LYS A 56 -7.97 -11.23 12.49
CA LYS A 56 -8.40 -11.87 13.74
C LYS A 56 -9.90 -11.74 14.01
N THR A 57 -10.53 -10.66 13.56
CA THR A 57 -11.97 -10.38 13.80
C THR A 57 -12.90 -11.01 12.76
N VAL A 58 -12.39 -11.31 11.57
CA VAL A 58 -13.17 -11.97 10.52
C VAL A 58 -13.37 -13.45 10.89
N LYS A 59 -14.60 -13.94 10.78
CA LYS A 59 -14.95 -15.36 10.98
C LYS A 59 -14.59 -16.20 9.76
N LYS A 60 -14.40 -17.51 9.94
CA LYS A 60 -14.26 -18.47 8.83
C LYS A 60 -15.43 -18.34 7.85
N GLY A 61 -15.11 -18.33 6.56
CA GLY A 61 -16.03 -18.06 5.45
C GLY A 61 -16.42 -16.59 5.27
N GLY A 62 -15.97 -15.69 6.16
CA GLY A 62 -16.19 -14.25 6.06
C GLY A 62 -15.27 -13.60 5.02
N TYR A 63 -15.68 -12.43 4.52
CA TYR A 63 -14.98 -11.70 3.47
C TYR A 63 -14.32 -10.44 4.01
N SER A 64 -13.20 -10.07 3.39
CA SER A 64 -12.50 -8.81 3.56
C SER A 64 -12.33 -8.17 2.19
N CYS A 65 -12.89 -6.97 1.99
CA CYS A 65 -12.81 -6.22 0.74
C CYS A 65 -12.04 -4.93 0.97
N TYR A 66 -10.82 -4.86 0.45
CA TYR A 66 -9.95 -3.70 0.62
C TYR A 66 -9.86 -2.90 -0.67
N VAL A 67 -10.25 -1.62 -0.58
CA VAL A 67 -10.06 -0.67 -1.68
C VAL A 67 -8.72 0.03 -1.48
N VAL A 68 -7.76 -0.25 -2.35
CA VAL A 68 -6.41 0.28 -2.26
C VAL A 68 -5.97 0.94 -3.56
N GLY A 69 -4.99 1.82 -3.43
CA GLY A 69 -4.39 2.51 -4.54
C GLY A 69 -2.89 2.25 -4.60
N ASN A 70 -2.38 1.95 -5.80
CA ASN A 70 -0.96 1.78 -6.06
C ASN A 70 -0.27 3.13 -6.18
N ARG A 71 0.00 3.73 -5.01
CA ARG A 71 0.55 5.09 -4.90
C ARG A 71 1.94 5.15 -5.52
N LYS A 72 2.24 6.30 -6.12
CA LYS A 72 3.56 6.60 -6.65
C LYS A 72 4.34 7.45 -5.65
N VAL A 73 5.55 7.03 -5.31
CA VAL A 73 6.47 7.75 -4.44
C VAL A 73 7.79 7.89 -5.20
N LYS A 74 8.25 9.12 -5.40
CA LYS A 74 9.48 9.40 -6.16
C LYS A 74 9.49 8.74 -7.56
N GLY A 75 8.37 8.75 -8.27
CA GLY A 75 8.29 8.09 -9.58
C GLY A 75 7.99 6.59 -9.53
N ILE A 76 8.28 5.91 -8.42
CA ILE A 76 8.11 4.46 -8.24
C ILE A 76 6.70 4.13 -7.77
N VAL A 77 6.04 3.19 -8.47
CA VAL A 77 4.72 2.70 -8.10
C VAL A 77 4.85 1.63 -7.03
N LEU A 78 4.16 1.83 -5.91
CA LEU A 78 4.09 0.85 -4.83
C LEU A 78 2.97 -0.16 -5.13
N PRO A 79 3.25 -1.48 -5.08
CA PRO A 79 2.28 -2.53 -5.42
C PRO A 79 1.35 -2.83 -4.24
N THR A 80 0.55 -1.86 -3.83
CA THR A 80 -0.28 -1.94 -2.61
C THR A 80 -1.35 -3.04 -2.71
N ASP A 81 -1.98 -3.21 -3.86
CA ASP A 81 -2.93 -4.29 -4.14
C ASP A 81 -2.35 -5.69 -3.89
N GLU A 82 -1.17 -5.95 -4.43
CA GLU A 82 -0.50 -7.24 -4.33
C GLU A 82 -0.01 -7.52 -2.90
N ILE A 83 0.56 -6.53 -2.21
CA ILE A 83 0.95 -6.72 -0.79
C ILE A 83 -0.30 -6.87 0.09
N THR A 84 -1.41 -6.17 -0.18
CA THR A 84 -2.67 -6.39 0.56
C THR A 84 -3.13 -7.83 0.44
N LYS A 85 -3.14 -8.38 -0.78
CA LYS A 85 -3.45 -9.79 -1.02
C LYS A 85 -2.52 -10.71 -0.22
N PHE A 86 -1.21 -10.54 -0.37
CA PHE A 86 -0.19 -11.35 0.30
C PHE A 86 -0.35 -11.34 1.83
N LEU A 87 -0.59 -10.16 2.42
CA LEU A 87 -0.76 -10.03 3.88
C LEU A 87 -1.98 -10.81 4.38
N PHE A 88 -3.08 -10.81 3.64
CA PHE A 88 -4.25 -11.60 4.01
C PHE A 88 -4.03 -13.11 3.81
N GLU A 89 -3.32 -13.52 2.76
CA GLU A 89 -2.95 -14.93 2.53
C GLU A 89 -2.15 -15.49 3.72
N ASN A 90 -1.18 -14.72 4.24
CA ASN A 90 -0.43 -15.07 5.45
C ASN A 90 -1.28 -15.21 6.71
N GLN A 91 -2.49 -14.63 6.72
CA GLN A 91 -3.45 -14.73 7.82
C GLN A 91 -4.53 -15.81 7.58
N GLY A 92 -4.34 -16.69 6.60
CA GLY A 92 -5.25 -17.80 6.30
C GLY A 92 -6.47 -17.40 5.48
N PHE A 93 -6.32 -16.42 4.60
CA PHE A 93 -7.35 -16.06 3.62
C PHE A 93 -7.01 -16.64 2.24
N GLU A 94 -8.03 -16.94 1.46
CA GLU A 94 -7.95 -17.19 0.03
C GLU A 94 -8.27 -15.90 -0.75
N HIS A 95 -7.51 -15.64 -1.82
CA HIS A 95 -7.81 -14.57 -2.76
C HIS A 95 -8.96 -14.99 -3.67
N ILE A 96 -10.01 -14.18 -3.71
CA ILE A 96 -11.17 -14.43 -4.57
C ILE A 96 -10.98 -13.72 -5.90
N GLU A 97 -10.75 -12.40 -5.86
CA GLU A 97 -10.50 -11.59 -7.05
C GLU A 97 -9.91 -10.22 -6.67
N THR A 98 -9.29 -9.56 -7.65
CA THR A 98 -8.92 -8.14 -7.55
C THR A 98 -9.62 -7.39 -8.68
N VAL A 99 -10.58 -6.53 -8.33
CA VAL A 99 -11.32 -5.74 -9.31
C VAL A 99 -10.62 -4.40 -9.52
N ILE A 100 -10.22 -4.12 -10.76
CA ILE A 100 -9.61 -2.84 -11.14
C ILE A 100 -10.72 -1.88 -11.56
N ARG A 101 -10.80 -0.72 -10.90
CA ARG A 101 -11.78 0.32 -11.21
C ARG A 101 -11.10 1.62 -11.58
N ASN A 102 -11.54 2.22 -12.68
CA ASN A 102 -11.23 3.62 -12.98
C ASN A 102 -11.97 4.52 -11.99
N ILE A 103 -11.34 5.63 -11.58
CA ILE A 103 -11.98 6.68 -10.79
C ILE A 103 -12.38 7.82 -11.72
N PRO A 104 -13.60 7.79 -12.33
CA PRO A 104 -13.97 8.74 -13.38
C PRO A 104 -14.10 10.19 -12.88
N ASN A 105 -14.52 10.41 -11.63
CA ASN A 105 -14.75 11.73 -11.05
C ASN A 105 -13.85 11.98 -9.84
N LYS A 106 -12.53 12.15 -10.05
CA LYS A 106 -11.64 12.58 -8.97
C LYS A 106 -11.88 14.05 -8.62
N ARG A 107 -12.12 14.35 -7.32
CA ARG A 107 -12.04 15.71 -6.78
C ARG A 107 -10.61 16.26 -6.78
N MET A 108 -9.61 15.39 -6.84
CA MET A 108 -8.20 15.77 -7.01
C MET A 108 -7.82 15.87 -8.50
N PRO A 109 -6.93 16.79 -8.89
CA PRO A 109 -6.49 16.92 -10.28
C PRO A 109 -5.83 15.63 -10.80
N SER A 110 -6.12 15.30 -12.08
CA SER A 110 -5.61 14.12 -12.79
C SER A 110 -4.10 14.16 -13.08
N LYS A 111 -3.48 15.32 -12.89
CA LYS A 111 -2.05 15.56 -13.02
C LYS A 111 -1.54 16.22 -11.75
N ASN A 112 -0.52 15.64 -11.14
CA ASN A 112 0.23 16.26 -10.07
C ASN A 112 1.63 16.59 -10.60
N SER A 113 2.22 17.70 -10.14
CA SER A 113 3.63 18.00 -10.35
C SER A 113 4.38 17.54 -9.10
N PRO A 114 4.85 16.28 -9.01
CA PRO A 114 5.51 15.76 -7.81
C PRO A 114 6.87 16.44 -7.57
N THR A 115 7.43 17.04 -8.60
CA THR A 115 8.58 17.93 -8.53
C THR A 115 8.05 19.34 -8.72
N ASN A 116 8.46 20.27 -7.86
CA ASN A 116 8.11 21.70 -7.93
C ASN A 116 8.76 22.40 -9.16
N ILE A 117 9.02 21.64 -10.22
CA ILE A 117 9.67 22.01 -11.47
C ILE A 117 8.56 22.12 -12.51
N ALA A 118 8.36 23.33 -13.03
CA ALA A 118 7.37 23.57 -14.09
C ALA A 118 7.63 22.63 -15.30
N GLY A 119 6.62 21.84 -15.68
CA GLY A 119 6.63 21.03 -16.91
C GLY A 119 6.81 19.52 -16.74
N LYS A 120 7.16 18.99 -15.56
CA LYS A 120 7.27 17.54 -15.33
C LYS A 120 5.95 16.97 -14.76
N LEU A 121 5.00 16.74 -15.66
CA LEU A 121 3.68 16.19 -15.34
C LEU A 121 3.81 14.68 -15.08
N ASP A 122 3.45 14.22 -13.87
CA ASP A 122 3.29 12.80 -13.59
C ASP A 122 1.79 12.46 -13.55
N THR A 123 1.44 11.31 -14.10
CA THR A 123 0.04 10.85 -14.10
C THR A 123 -0.35 10.48 -12.69
N THR A 124 -1.36 11.15 -12.15
CA THR A 124 -1.96 10.75 -10.87
C THR A 124 -2.59 9.37 -11.05
N MET A 125 -2.54 8.53 -10.01
CA MET A 125 -3.16 7.19 -10.00
C MET A 125 -4.61 7.25 -10.54
N ASN A 126 -4.93 6.58 -11.64
CA ASN A 126 -6.27 6.62 -12.24
C ASN A 126 -7.16 5.44 -11.83
N ASN A 127 -6.55 4.44 -11.17
CA ASN A 127 -7.18 3.17 -10.85
C ASN A 127 -7.16 2.94 -9.34
N GLU A 128 -8.27 2.43 -8.82
CA GLU A 128 -8.37 1.78 -7.51
C GLU A 128 -8.50 0.28 -7.71
N TYR A 129 -7.99 -0.48 -6.75
CA TYR A 129 -7.99 -1.94 -6.75
C TYR A 129 -8.84 -2.39 -5.57
N ILE A 130 -9.87 -3.19 -5.84
CA ILE A 130 -10.69 -3.82 -4.81
C ILE A 130 -10.18 -5.25 -4.65
N VAL A 131 -9.39 -5.49 -3.62
CA VAL A 131 -8.87 -6.82 -3.27
C VAL A 131 -9.91 -7.54 -2.41
N VAL A 132 -10.48 -8.62 -2.94
CA VAL A 132 -11.49 -9.43 -2.26
C VAL A 132 -10.85 -10.72 -1.76
N MET A 133 -10.85 -10.87 -0.43
CA MET A 133 -10.29 -12.01 0.28
C MET A 133 -11.38 -12.72 1.07
N ARG A 134 -11.30 -14.05 1.22
CA ARG A 134 -12.20 -14.83 2.06
C ARG A 134 -11.41 -15.63 3.08
N LYS A 135 -11.85 -15.66 4.33
CA LYS A 135 -11.17 -16.40 5.39
C LYS A 135 -11.48 -17.89 5.30
N CYS A 136 -10.45 -18.73 5.30
CA CYS A 136 -10.57 -20.19 5.23
C CYS A 136 -10.91 -20.84 6.57
#